data_AF-A0A6N6SIQ7-F1
#
_entry.id   AF-A0A6N6SIQ7-F1
#
_cell.length_a   1.000
_cell.length_b   1.000
_cell.length_c   1.000
_cell.angle_alpha   90.00
_cell.angle_beta   90.00
_cell.angle_gamma   90.00
#
_symmetry.space_group_name_H-M   'P 1'
#
loop_
_entity.id
_entity.type
_entity.pdbx_description
1 polymer ?
#
loop_
_entity_poly.entity_id
_entity_poly.type
_entity_poly.pdbx_seq_one_letter_code
_entity_poly.pdbx_strand_id
1 'polypeptide(L)'
;MTTIIRIKKASFYGYHGVMKEEQRVGGKFEADIDLYFDFAEAGVSDNLNKTIDYESVYNHILSIALMKKNYLIETVAYRISELLFDKYLSLERLTVKVRKNNPPIGGVVDCVEVEIDTSRQDFYDSVERFKNHTSKNSTNGEKKGKLSEKSAGKAESSKNHTSKNSTNGEKKGKLAEKGAGTSKTIKNNRVKGA
;
A
#
# COMPACT_ATOMS: atom_id res chain seq x y z
N MET A 1 5.22 18.32 30.62
CA MET A 1 6.39 18.11 29.75
C MET A 1 5.90 17.46 28.47
N THR A 2 6.35 17.87 27.29
CA THR A 2 6.03 17.16 26.04
C THR A 2 7.22 16.29 25.67
N THR A 3 6.99 15.00 25.53
CA THR A 3 7.99 13.97 25.24
C THR A 3 7.78 13.40 23.85
N ILE A 4 8.88 13.17 23.14
CA ILE A 4 8.83 12.70 21.75
C ILE A 4 10.05 11.88 21.36
N ILE A 5 9.82 10.78 20.64
CA ILE A 5 10.85 10.07 19.86
C ILE A 5 10.62 10.36 18.38
N ARG A 6 11.70 10.66 17.65
CA ARG A 6 11.65 10.96 16.21
C ARG A 6 12.52 10.00 15.42
N ILE A 7 11.92 9.33 14.45
CA ILE A 7 12.63 8.62 13.38
C ILE A 7 12.57 9.52 12.16
N LYS A 8 13.73 9.92 11.64
CA LYS A 8 13.84 10.78 10.45
C LYS A 8 14.40 9.99 9.28
N LYS A 9 13.81 10.23 8.11
CA LYS A 9 14.26 9.73 6.82
C LYS A 9 14.43 8.20 6.76
N ALA A 10 13.52 7.47 7.39
CA ALA A 10 13.43 6.01 7.26
C ALA A 10 13.21 5.68 5.78
N SER A 11 14.24 5.15 5.11
CA SER A 11 14.24 4.94 3.67
C SER A 11 13.95 3.48 3.35
N PHE A 12 13.00 3.23 2.47
CA PHE A 12 12.61 1.88 2.07
C PHE A 12 12.24 1.84 0.58
N TYR A 13 12.33 0.63 0.01
CA TYR A 13 11.92 0.40 -1.37
C TYR A 13 10.49 -0.16 -1.38
N GLY A 14 9.61 0.49 -2.12
CA GLY A 14 8.20 0.14 -2.19
C GLY A 14 7.75 -0.04 -3.63
N TYR A 15 6.66 -0.78 -3.82
CA TYR A 15 6.05 -1.03 -5.13
C TYR A 15 4.69 -0.33 -5.24
N HIS A 16 4.63 0.90 -4.72
CA HIS A 16 3.40 1.67 -4.63
C HIS A 16 3.29 2.66 -5.79
N GLY A 17 2.09 2.81 -6.33
CA GLY A 17 1.85 3.70 -7.46
C GLY A 17 0.61 3.32 -8.23
N VAL A 18 0.13 4.26 -9.04
CA VAL A 18 -1.07 4.09 -9.86
C VAL A 18 -0.74 3.30 -11.14
N MET A 19 0.45 3.52 -11.69
CA MET A 19 0.85 2.90 -12.95
C MET A 19 1.39 1.48 -12.75
N LYS A 20 1.05 0.55 -13.65
CA LYS A 20 1.53 -0.85 -13.59
C LYS A 20 3.05 -0.94 -13.63
N GLU A 21 3.70 -0.10 -14.43
CA GLU A 21 5.15 0.05 -14.49
C GLU A 21 5.75 0.44 -13.13
N GLU A 22 5.16 1.40 -12.40
CA GLU A 22 5.64 1.80 -11.07
C GLU A 22 5.54 0.64 -10.07
N GLN A 23 4.44 -0.11 -10.13
CA GLN A 23 4.25 -1.29 -9.30
C GLN A 23 5.17 -2.45 -9.68
N ARG A 24 5.80 -2.42 -10.86
CA ARG A 24 6.73 -3.45 -11.35
C ARG A 24 8.17 -3.10 -11.03
N VAL A 25 8.58 -1.86 -11.26
CA VAL A 25 9.95 -1.37 -11.02
C VAL A 25 10.14 -1.02 -9.55
N GLY A 26 9.11 -0.49 -8.90
CA GLY A 26 9.19 0.08 -7.56
C GLY A 26 9.93 1.42 -7.54
N GLY A 27 10.07 1.97 -6.34
CA GLY A 27 10.76 3.23 -6.12
C GLY A 27 11.18 3.41 -4.67
N LYS A 28 12.03 4.41 -4.44
CA LYS A 28 12.44 4.80 -3.09
C LYS A 28 11.34 5.65 -2.46
N PHE A 29 10.94 5.25 -1.26
CA PHE A 29 10.08 6.01 -0.38
C PHE A 29 10.85 6.34 0.90
N GLU A 30 10.41 7.40 1.55
CA GLU A 30 10.96 7.81 2.84
C GLU A 30 9.82 8.08 3.82
N ALA A 31 10.05 7.85 5.11
CA ALA A 31 9.11 8.22 6.14
C ALA A 31 9.79 8.94 7.32
N ASP A 32 9.06 9.89 7.90
CA ASP A 32 9.36 10.41 9.23
C ASP A 32 8.23 10.02 10.18
N ILE A 33 8.61 9.62 11.39
CA ILE A 33 7.69 9.28 12.46
C ILE A 33 8.06 10.09 13.69
N ASP A 34 7.09 10.83 14.20
CA ASP A 34 7.16 11.50 15.49
C ASP A 34 6.16 10.82 16.42
N LEU A 35 6.64 10.25 17.54
CA LEU A 35 5.85 9.51 18.52
C LEU A 35 5.74 10.31 19.81
N TYR A 36 4.53 10.73 20.17
CA TYR A 36 4.28 11.49 21.40
C TYR A 36 3.65 10.56 22.45
N PHE A 37 4.39 10.35 23.54
CA PHE A 37 4.00 9.52 24.68
C PHE A 37 4.86 9.88 25.88
N ASP A 38 4.38 9.66 27.10
CA ASP A 38 5.18 9.86 28.31
C ASP A 38 6.22 8.74 28.48
N PHE A 39 7.51 9.11 28.45
CA PHE A 39 8.64 8.22 28.75
C PHE A 39 9.43 8.65 29.98
N ALA A 40 8.88 9.52 30.84
CA ALA A 40 9.56 10.01 32.04
C ALA A 40 10.07 8.85 32.92
N GLU A 41 9.27 7.80 33.08
CA GLU A 41 9.66 6.61 33.85
C GLU A 41 10.88 5.89 33.24
N ALA A 42 10.92 5.76 31.91
CA ALA A 42 12.08 5.19 31.21
C ALA A 42 13.32 6.07 31.38
N GLY A 43 13.17 7.40 31.31
CA GLY A 43 14.27 8.35 31.48
C GLY A 43 14.84 8.37 32.90
N VAL A 44 14.00 8.21 33.93
CA VAL A 44 14.44 8.14 35.34
C VAL A 44 15.07 6.79 35.68
N SER A 45 14.51 5.70 35.14
CA SER A 45 14.93 4.34 35.50
C SER A 45 15.90 3.67 34.53
N ASP A 46 16.24 4.34 33.43
CA ASP A 46 17.10 3.83 32.34
C ASP A 46 16.68 2.42 31.86
N ASN A 47 15.38 2.25 31.60
CA ASN A 47 14.80 0.93 31.29
C ASN A 47 14.09 0.94 29.93
N LEU A 48 14.64 0.18 28.98
CA LEU A 48 14.11 0.04 27.62
C LEU A 48 12.71 -0.58 27.56
N ASN A 49 12.29 -1.34 28.58
CA ASN A 49 10.95 -1.93 28.61
C ASN A 49 9.83 -0.92 28.95
N LYS A 50 10.21 0.31 29.32
CA LYS A 50 9.28 1.38 29.70
C LYS A 50 9.17 2.48 28.66
N THR A 51 9.74 2.26 27.48
CA THR A 51 9.67 3.18 26.34
C THR A 51 9.20 2.44 25.09
N ILE A 52 8.91 3.19 24.03
CA ILE A 52 8.68 2.61 22.70
C ILE A 52 10.04 2.37 22.05
N ASP A 53 10.32 1.12 21.70
CA ASP A 53 11.51 0.73 20.95
C ASP A 53 11.41 1.22 19.49
N TYR A 54 12.28 2.16 19.12
CA TYR A 54 12.31 2.73 17.78
C TYR A 54 12.81 1.75 16.72
N GLU A 55 13.56 0.71 17.08
CA GLU A 55 13.96 -0.35 16.15
C GLU A 55 12.73 -1.15 15.70
N SER A 56 11.90 -1.57 16.66
CA SER A 56 10.61 -2.21 16.38
C SER A 56 9.69 -1.33 15.54
N VAL A 57 9.62 -0.02 15.82
CA VAL A 57 8.85 0.94 15.00
C VAL A 57 9.36 0.96 13.56
N TYR A 58 10.67 1.04 13.35
CA TYR A 58 11.26 1.00 12.01
C TYR A 58 10.91 -0.30 11.26
N ASN A 59 11.00 -1.44 11.94
CA ASN A 59 10.64 -2.74 11.38
C ASN A 59 9.15 -2.82 11.01
N HIS A 60 8.27 -2.20 11.80
CA HIS A 60 6.85 -2.07 11.47
C HIS A 60 6.61 -1.25 10.20
N ILE A 61 7.28 -0.10 10.04
CA ILE A 61 7.21 0.71 8.81
C ILE A 61 7.66 -0.11 7.60
N LEU A 62 8.80 -0.81 7.72
CA LEU A 62 9.33 -1.64 6.64
C LEU A 62 8.36 -2.76 6.26
N SER A 63 7.71 -3.39 7.25
CA SER A 63 6.71 -4.44 6.99
C SER A 63 5.53 -3.93 6.17
N ILE A 64 5.04 -2.71 6.44
CA ILE A 64 3.94 -2.08 5.69
C ILE A 64 4.38 -1.79 4.24
N ALA A 65 5.60 -1.32 4.04
CA ALA A 65 6.15 -1.05 2.72
C ALA A 65 6.29 -2.32 1.86
N LEU A 66 6.62 -3.46 2.48
CA LEU A 66 6.86 -4.73 1.80
C LEU A 66 5.59 -5.57 1.56
N MET A 67 4.56 -5.46 2.41
CA MET A 67 3.45 -6.43 2.43
C MET A 67 2.51 -6.37 1.20
N LYS A 68 2.08 -5.18 0.76
CA LYS A 68 1.11 -5.06 -0.34
C LYS A 68 1.35 -3.81 -1.18
N LYS A 69 1.24 -3.95 -2.50
CA LYS A 69 1.20 -2.85 -3.45
C LYS A 69 -0.02 -1.97 -3.17
N ASN A 70 0.19 -0.82 -2.54
CA ASN A 70 -0.82 0.22 -2.42
C ASN A 70 -0.74 1.15 -3.63
N TYR A 71 -1.89 1.69 -4.04
CA TYR A 71 -1.93 2.68 -5.12
C TYR A 71 -1.51 4.08 -4.63
N LEU A 72 -1.65 4.35 -3.33
CA LEU A 72 -1.58 5.67 -2.71
C LEU A 72 -0.58 5.69 -1.54
N ILE A 73 0.17 6.78 -1.39
CA ILE A 73 1.07 6.99 -0.25
C ILE A 73 0.29 7.38 1.01
N GLU A 74 -0.91 7.93 0.85
CA GLU A 74 -1.92 8.17 1.87
C GLU A 74 -2.29 6.86 2.59
N THR A 75 -2.50 5.77 1.83
CA THR A 75 -2.78 4.46 2.40
C THR A 75 -1.59 3.92 3.19
N VAL A 76 -0.37 4.21 2.75
CA VAL A 76 0.84 3.81 3.48
C VAL A 76 0.92 4.56 4.81
N ALA A 77 0.76 5.88 4.79
CA ALA A 77 0.75 6.70 6.01
C ALA A 77 -0.35 6.28 6.99
N TYR A 78 -1.57 6.02 6.48
CA TYR A 78 -2.68 5.56 7.29
C TYR A 78 -2.37 4.20 7.95
N ARG A 79 -1.88 3.23 7.20
CA ARG A 79 -1.56 1.89 7.75
C ARG A 79 -0.42 1.89 8.74
N ILE A 80 0.58 2.75 8.54
CA ILE A 80 1.62 2.95 9.55
C ILE A 80 0.98 3.51 10.82
N SER A 81 0.14 4.54 10.70
CA SER A 81 -0.54 5.16 11.85
C SER A 81 -1.40 4.14 12.62
N GLU A 82 -2.23 3.38 11.90
CA GLU A 82 -3.08 2.32 12.46
C GLU A 82 -2.25 1.26 13.19
N LEU A 83 -1.21 0.72 12.54
CA LEU A 83 -0.35 -0.30 13.14
C LEU A 83 0.36 0.20 14.40
N LEU A 84 0.86 1.44 14.39
CA LEU A 84 1.58 2.00 15.54
C LEU A 84 0.62 2.26 16.72
N PHE A 85 -0.57 2.79 16.47
CA PHE A 85 -1.58 2.92 17.53
C PHE A 85 -2.01 1.56 18.08
N ASP A 86 -2.19 0.54 17.23
CA ASP A 86 -2.57 -0.81 17.68
C ASP A 86 -1.47 -1.49 18.50
N LYS A 87 -0.19 -1.26 18.15
CA LYS A 87 0.96 -1.90 18.83
C LYS A 87 1.36 -1.24 20.14
N TYR A 88 1.25 0.09 20.23
CA TYR A 88 1.79 0.86 21.35
C TYR A 88 0.70 1.61 22.08
N LEU A 89 0.07 0.99 23.09
CA LEU A 89 -1.05 1.60 23.82
C LEU A 89 -0.69 2.92 24.52
N SER A 90 0.57 3.09 24.94
CA SER A 90 1.08 4.34 25.53
C SER A 90 1.21 5.48 24.52
N LEU A 91 1.13 5.22 23.21
CA LEU A 91 1.18 6.24 22.17
C LEU A 91 -0.09 7.08 22.18
N GLU A 92 0.05 8.38 22.46
CA GLU A 92 -1.06 9.33 22.62
C GLU A 92 -1.33 10.10 21.32
N ARG A 93 -0.27 10.50 20.63
CA ARG A 93 -0.31 11.23 19.36
C ARG A 93 0.86 10.79 18.50
N LEU A 94 0.67 10.85 17.19
CA LEU A 94 1.77 10.62 16.26
C LEU A 94 1.71 11.62 15.10
N THR A 95 2.85 11.81 14.46
CA THR A 95 2.93 12.39 13.12
C THR A 95 3.63 11.39 12.21
N VAL A 96 2.98 11.00 11.12
CA VAL A 96 3.53 10.11 10.09
C VAL A 96 3.60 10.89 8.79
N LYS A 97 4.81 11.08 8.28
CA LYS A 97 5.06 11.63 6.95
C LYS A 97 5.56 10.54 6.03
N VAL A 98 5.00 10.44 4.83
CA VAL A 98 5.47 9.51 3.80
C VAL A 98 5.75 10.28 2.52
N ARG A 99 6.98 10.16 2.03
CA ARG A 99 7.50 10.81 0.83
C ARG A 99 7.72 9.82 -0.28
N LYS A 100 7.26 10.19 -1.47
CA LYS A 100 7.66 9.59 -2.74
C LYS A 100 8.63 10.54 -3.42
N ASN A 101 9.88 10.11 -3.54
CA ASN A 101 10.92 10.90 -4.20
C ASN A 101 10.75 10.79 -5.73
N ASN A 102 10.97 11.88 -6.45
CA ASN A 102 10.87 11.95 -7.92
C ASN A 102 9.58 11.32 -8.50
N PRO A 103 8.38 11.71 -8.04
CA PRO A 103 7.15 11.16 -8.56
C PRO A 103 6.94 11.58 -10.02
N PRO A 104 6.35 10.71 -10.87
CA PRO A 104 6.10 11.04 -12.28
C PRO A 104 4.89 11.98 -12.39
N ILE A 105 5.13 13.29 -12.23
CA ILE A 105 4.09 14.33 -12.28
C ILE A 105 4.17 15.22 -13.54
N GLY A 106 4.98 14.82 -14.53
CA GLY A 106 5.13 15.56 -15.80
C GLY A 106 6.02 16.81 -15.72
N GLY A 107 6.64 17.06 -14.57
CA GLY A 107 7.62 18.14 -14.33
C GLY A 107 8.66 17.71 -13.29
N VAL A 108 9.56 18.63 -12.92
CA VAL A 108 10.62 18.37 -11.92
C VAL A 108 10.17 18.83 -10.55
N VAL A 109 10.09 17.90 -9.59
CA VAL A 109 9.95 18.16 -8.16
C VAL A 109 10.80 17.17 -7.37
N ASP A 110 11.27 17.58 -6.20
CA ASP A 110 12.11 16.73 -5.35
C ASP A 110 11.33 15.53 -4.79
N CYS A 111 10.15 15.79 -4.22
CA CYS A 111 9.28 14.77 -3.69
C CYS A 111 7.83 15.25 -3.59
N VAL A 112 6.92 14.30 -3.41
CA VAL A 112 5.56 14.55 -2.90
C VAL A 112 5.43 13.85 -1.55
N GLU A 113 4.92 14.58 -0.55
CA GLU A 113 4.75 14.14 0.82
C GLU A 113 3.27 14.11 1.20
N VAL A 114 2.88 13.09 1.96
CA VAL A 114 1.63 13.08 2.73
C VAL A 114 1.96 13.06 4.20
N GLU A 115 1.12 13.71 4.99
CA GLU A 115 1.28 13.81 6.44
C GLU A 115 -0.05 13.48 7.14
N ILE A 116 0.05 12.63 8.16
CA ILE A 116 -1.01 12.43 9.16
C ILE A 116 -0.45 12.91 10.48
N ASP A 117 -1.07 13.95 11.05
CA ASP A 117 -0.85 14.38 12.43
C ASP A 117 -2.17 14.22 13.20
N THR A 118 -2.18 13.35 14.20
CA THR A 118 -3.42 12.97 14.88
C THR A 118 -3.17 12.39 16.27
N SER A 119 -4.10 12.66 17.19
CA SER A 119 -4.18 11.93 18.45
C SER A 119 -4.80 10.55 18.23
N ARG A 120 -4.59 9.63 19.18
CA ARG A 120 -5.23 8.30 19.16
C ARG A 120 -6.75 8.43 19.03
N GLN A 121 -7.35 9.31 19.83
CA GLN A 121 -8.80 9.50 19.87
C GLN A 121 -9.30 10.03 18.52
N ASP A 122 -8.70 11.10 18.01
CA ASP A 122 -9.11 11.71 16.74
C ASP A 122 -8.96 10.75 15.55
N PHE A 123 -7.93 9.90 15.58
CA PHE A 123 -7.70 8.88 14.56
C PHE A 123 -8.88 7.91 14.48
N TYR A 124 -9.24 7.25 15.58
CA TYR A 124 -10.34 6.28 15.56
C TYR A 124 -11.71 6.96 15.36
N ASP A 125 -11.91 8.17 15.87
CA ASP A 125 -13.13 8.95 15.59
C ASP A 125 -13.26 9.30 14.09
N SER A 126 -12.15 9.54 13.40
CA SER A 126 -12.17 9.73 11.95
C SER A 126 -12.58 8.46 11.21
N VAL A 127 -12.07 7.30 11.62
CA VAL A 127 -12.36 5.99 11.03
C VAL A 127 -13.84 5.63 11.18
N GLU A 128 -14.41 5.84 12.36
CA GLU A 128 -15.83 5.54 12.63
C GLU A 128 -16.78 6.44 11.83
N ARG A 129 -16.42 7.73 11.64
CA ARG A 129 -17.20 8.64 10.77
C ARG A 129 -17.30 8.10 9.33
N PHE A 130 -16.23 7.55 8.77
CA PHE A 130 -16.24 6.97 7.43
C PHE A 130 -17.06 5.68 7.33
N LYS A 131 -16.96 4.78 8.32
CA LYS A 131 -17.76 3.54 8.37
C LYS A 131 -19.26 3.84 8.40
N ASN A 132 -19.65 4.81 9.22
CA ASN A 132 -21.05 5.23 9.37
C ASN A 132 -21.63 5.88 8.09
N HIS A 133 -20.81 6.64 7.35
CA HIS A 133 -21.23 7.22 6.07
C HIS A 133 -21.42 6.16 4.97
N THR A 134 -20.56 5.14 4.95
CA THR A 134 -20.63 4.04 3.97
C THR A 134 -21.85 3.15 4.22
N SER A 135 -22.16 2.85 5.48
CA SER A 135 -23.33 2.04 5.86
C SER A 135 -24.67 2.73 5.53
N LYS A 136 -24.74 4.07 5.64
CA LYS A 136 -25.93 4.86 5.27
C LYS A 136 -26.14 5.04 3.76
N ASN A 137 -25.10 4.95 2.94
CA ASN A 137 -25.24 5.07 1.48
C ASN A 137 -25.62 3.76 0.79
N SER A 138 -25.30 2.60 1.37
CA SER A 138 -25.73 1.30 0.83
C SER A 138 -27.25 1.07 0.95
N THR A 139 -27.94 1.68 1.92
CA THR A 139 -29.40 1.55 2.08
C THR A 139 -30.22 2.48 1.17
N ASN A 140 -29.60 3.48 0.55
CA ASN A 140 -30.26 4.39 -0.41
C ASN A 140 -30.10 3.97 -1.88
N GLY A 141 -29.24 2.99 -2.18
CA GLY A 141 -29.00 2.50 -3.55
C GLY A 141 -30.07 1.54 -4.10
N GLU A 142 -30.78 0.80 -3.24
CA GLU A 142 -31.76 -0.20 -3.69
C GLU A 142 -33.15 0.38 -4.04
N LYS A 143 -33.43 1.65 -3.70
CA LYS A 143 -34.72 2.29 -4.03
C LYS A 143 -34.79 2.96 -5.41
N LYS A 144 -33.70 3.04 -6.18
CA LYS A 144 -33.71 3.65 -7.53
C LYS A 144 -33.75 2.66 -8.71
N GLY A 145 -33.87 1.35 -8.45
CA GLY A 145 -33.88 0.32 -9.50
C GLY A 145 -35.26 -0.27 -9.88
N LYS A 146 -36.37 0.20 -9.30
CA LYS A 146 -37.73 -0.31 -9.60
C LYS A 146 -38.68 0.81 -10.04
N LEU A 147 -38.37 1.48 -11.14
CA LEU A 147 -39.32 2.38 -11.84
C LEU A 147 -38.84 2.62 -13.27
N SER A 148 -38.67 1.57 -14.06
CA SER A 148 -38.52 1.70 -15.52
C SER A 148 -38.94 0.43 -16.28
N GLU A 149 -40.02 -0.24 -15.86
CA GLU A 149 -40.67 -1.27 -16.69
C GLU A 149 -42.18 -1.22 -16.45
N LYS A 150 -42.84 -0.30 -17.17
CA LYS A 150 -44.26 -0.37 -17.57
C LYS A 150 -44.61 0.93 -18.28
N SER A 151 -44.39 0.99 -19.58
CA SER A 151 -45.23 1.70 -20.57
C SER A 151 -44.52 1.67 -21.92
N ALA A 152 -45.02 0.84 -22.83
CA ALA A 152 -45.21 1.12 -24.26
C ALA A 152 -45.35 -0.21 -25.01
N GLY A 153 -46.59 -0.60 -25.27
CA GLY A 153 -46.91 -1.59 -26.30
C GLY A 153 -47.09 -0.92 -27.67
N LYS A 154 -46.79 -1.72 -28.70
CA LYS A 154 -47.32 -1.70 -30.08
C LYS A 154 -46.81 -0.64 -31.08
N ALA A 155 -46.01 -1.11 -32.04
CA ALA A 155 -46.24 -0.95 -33.49
C ALA A 155 -45.44 -2.01 -34.29
N GLU A 156 -46.03 -2.46 -35.39
CA GLU A 156 -45.71 -3.65 -36.19
C GLU A 156 -44.61 -3.47 -37.27
N SER A 157 -44.07 -4.62 -37.68
CA SER A 157 -43.68 -5.02 -39.05
C SER A 157 -42.65 -4.21 -39.85
N SER A 158 -41.50 -4.82 -40.15
CA SER A 158 -41.24 -5.40 -41.51
C SER A 158 -39.83 -6.05 -41.64
N LYS A 159 -39.86 -7.31 -42.08
CA LYS A 159 -38.90 -8.12 -42.87
C LYS A 159 -37.54 -7.50 -43.28
N ASN A 160 -36.43 -8.23 -43.09
CA ASN A 160 -35.77 -9.02 -44.16
C ASN A 160 -34.44 -9.71 -43.75
N HIS A 161 -34.26 -10.91 -44.31
CA HIS A 161 -33.04 -11.67 -44.69
C HIS A 161 -31.94 -12.03 -43.67
N THR A 162 -31.73 -13.32 -43.32
CA THR A 162 -30.87 -14.36 -43.99
C THR A 162 -29.42 -13.87 -44.17
N SER A 163 -28.33 -14.49 -43.67
CA SER A 163 -27.83 -15.87 -43.75
C SER A 163 -26.59 -15.98 -42.80
N LYS A 164 -26.29 -17.12 -42.16
CA LYS A 164 -25.20 -18.09 -42.50
C LYS A 164 -23.85 -17.41 -42.83
N ASN A 165 -22.68 -17.77 -42.31
CA ASN A 165 -22.07 -19.11 -42.13
C ASN A 165 -20.68 -18.88 -41.47
N SER A 166 -20.18 -19.74 -40.56
CA SER A 166 -19.04 -20.69 -40.73
C SER A 166 -17.77 -20.10 -41.40
N THR A 167 -16.53 -20.24 -40.90
CA THR A 167 -15.72 -21.48 -40.76
C THR A 167 -14.29 -21.14 -40.27
N ASN A 168 -13.60 -22.14 -39.68
CA ASN A 168 -12.16 -22.52 -39.76
C ASN A 168 -11.06 -21.46 -39.50
N GLY A 169 -9.86 -21.76 -38.99
CA GLY A 169 -9.06 -22.97 -38.76
C GLY A 169 -7.62 -22.47 -38.48
N GLU A 170 -6.87 -23.03 -37.55
CA GLU A 170 -5.59 -23.78 -37.74
C GLU A 170 -4.55 -23.18 -36.76
N LYS A 171 -4.11 -23.89 -35.70
CA LYS A 171 -2.96 -24.82 -35.61
C LYS A 171 -1.59 -24.32 -36.14
N LYS A 172 -0.63 -24.15 -35.20
CA LYS A 172 0.80 -24.58 -35.16
C LYS A 172 1.62 -23.54 -34.35
N GLY A 173 2.59 -23.86 -33.50
CA GLY A 173 3.25 -25.12 -33.16
C GLY A 173 4.08 -25.02 -31.87
N LYS A 174 4.38 -26.19 -31.29
CA LYS A 174 5.34 -26.47 -30.21
C LYS A 174 6.62 -27.05 -30.85
N LEU A 175 7.77 -26.94 -30.15
CA LEU A 175 9.04 -27.73 -30.17
C LEU A 175 10.21 -26.73 -30.04
N ALA A 176 11.11 -26.67 -29.05
CA ALA A 176 11.73 -27.60 -28.09
C ALA A 176 12.68 -28.65 -28.70
N GLU A 177 13.99 -28.36 -28.70
CA GLU A 177 15.15 -29.27 -28.57
C GLU A 177 16.42 -28.41 -28.36
N LYS A 178 17.22 -28.57 -27.28
CA LYS A 178 18.27 -29.57 -26.93
C LYS A 178 19.67 -29.27 -27.51
N GLY A 179 20.67 -29.38 -26.63
CA GLY A 179 22.12 -29.44 -26.92
C GLY A 179 22.92 -28.71 -25.82
N ALA A 180 23.34 -29.34 -24.72
CA ALA A 180 24.43 -30.32 -24.55
C ALA A 180 25.84 -29.73 -24.77
N GLY A 181 26.73 -29.87 -23.77
CA GLY A 181 28.16 -29.56 -23.88
C GLY A 181 28.78 -29.01 -22.59
N THR A 182 29.06 -29.83 -21.58
CA THR A 182 30.41 -30.35 -21.22
C THR A 182 31.17 -29.55 -20.16
N SER A 183 31.15 -30.09 -18.94
CA SER A 183 32.30 -30.44 -18.08
C SER A 183 33.58 -29.59 -18.17
N LYS A 184 33.97 -28.97 -17.05
CA LYS A 184 35.33 -29.10 -16.48
C LYS A 184 35.39 -28.64 -15.01
N THR A 185 35.64 -29.62 -14.15
CA THR A 185 36.29 -29.52 -12.84
C THR A 185 37.53 -28.62 -12.88
N ILE A 186 37.79 -27.83 -11.81
CA ILE A 186 39.12 -27.63 -11.18
C ILE A 186 38.94 -27.04 -9.75
N LYS A 187 39.31 -27.88 -8.79
CA LYS A 187 40.01 -27.70 -7.50
C LYS A 187 40.03 -26.33 -6.76
N ASN A 188 39.66 -26.43 -5.49
CA ASN A 188 40.34 -25.92 -4.27
C ASN A 188 41.31 -24.74 -4.42
N ASN A 189 41.07 -23.68 -3.63
CA ASN A 189 42.11 -23.32 -2.65
C ASN A 189 41.56 -22.64 -1.39
N ARG A 190 42.13 -23.12 -0.29
CA ARG A 190 41.91 -22.75 1.11
C ARG A 190 43.03 -21.77 1.48
N VAL A 191 42.73 -20.55 1.91
CA VAL A 191 43.66 -19.77 2.73
C VAL A 191 42.89 -18.96 3.78
N LYS A 192 43.26 -19.21 5.03
CA LYS A 192 42.91 -18.47 6.25
C LYS A 192 43.73 -17.17 6.32
N GLY A 193 43.23 -16.19 7.07
CA GLY A 193 44.00 -15.08 7.65
C GLY A 193 43.34 -13.75 7.29
N ALA A 194 43.05 -12.82 8.20
CA ALA A 194 43.36 -12.69 9.62
C ALA A 194 42.22 -11.92 10.30
#